data_AF-X0UXT2-F1
#
_entry.id   AF-X0UXT2-F1
#
_cell.length_a   1.000
_cell.length_b   1.000
_cell.length_c   1.000
_cell.angle_alpha   90.00
_cell.angle_beta   90.00
_cell.angle_gamma   90.00
#
_symmetry.space_group_name_H-M   'P 1'
#
loop_
_entity.id
_entity.type
_entity.pdbx_description
1 polymer ?
#
loop_
_entity_poly.entity_id
_entity_poly.type
_entity_poly.pdbx_seq_one_letter_code
_entity_poly.pdbx_strand_id
1 'polypeptide(L)'
;AEFALVSASAIRIPFGIPVQSGWFPTDIRFVFVVLVVGAVVVTLAIWGFKKLAQFAEVCSPWMFLMFIAGALAMLPTIVADMPEIKSLHSFYDFWRLADAKIWPGPQPGQTEVLGFLHIASFAWICNLAMHLGLSDMALLRYAKRASYGFYSAFGMYLGHYLAWICAGIMGAGAAILLKTPLTELDSGSVATTALGISGAIAVVIAGWTTSNPTIYRAGLALQITTPNWPRWLVTLLAGAVTTIIACSPFVFTKLLDFVALYG
;
A
#
# COMPACT_ATOMS: atom_id res chain seq x y z
N ALA A 1 4.64 6.45 -8.45
CA ALA A 1 5.79 6.79 -7.57
C ALA A 1 5.64 6.13 -6.20
N GLU A 2 4.51 6.34 -5.52
CA GLU A 2 4.23 5.78 -4.18
C GLU A 2 4.42 4.27 -4.06
N PHE A 3 3.79 3.48 -4.94
CA PHE A 3 3.92 2.01 -4.87
C PHE A 3 5.34 1.48 -5.13
N ALA A 4 6.15 2.20 -5.92
CA ALA A 4 7.55 1.87 -6.11
C ALA A 4 8.38 2.17 -4.86
N LEU A 5 8.05 3.25 -4.14
CA LEU A 5 8.62 3.59 -2.84
C LEU A 5 8.27 2.55 -1.78
N VAL A 6 7.01 2.08 -1.75
CA VAL A 6 6.56 0.99 -0.85
C VAL A 6 7.36 -0.29 -1.09
N SER A 7 7.54 -0.72 -2.35
CA SER A 7 8.38 -1.89 -2.65
C SER A 7 9.86 -1.64 -2.30
N ALA A 8 10.39 -0.44 -2.56
CA ALA A 8 11.75 -0.07 -2.20
C ALA A 8 11.96 -0.07 -0.68
N SER A 9 10.94 0.30 0.10
CA SER A 9 11.00 0.30 1.57
C SER A 9 11.12 -1.11 2.15
N ALA A 10 10.57 -2.13 1.49
CA ALA A 10 10.79 -3.53 1.86
C ALA A 10 12.17 -4.05 1.41
N ILE A 11 12.61 -3.68 0.20
CA ILE A 11 13.89 -4.15 -0.37
C ILE A 11 15.09 -3.53 0.36
N ARG A 12 14.96 -2.33 0.92
CA ARG A 12 16.07 -1.67 1.65
C ARG A 12 16.49 -2.41 2.93
N ILE A 13 15.58 -3.21 3.51
CA ILE A 13 15.75 -3.89 4.80
C ILE A 13 16.88 -4.93 4.77
N PRO A 14 16.91 -5.90 3.82
CA PRO A 14 18.04 -6.83 3.71
C PRO A 14 19.38 -6.15 3.39
N PHE A 15 19.38 -4.93 2.85
CA PHE A 15 20.60 -4.14 2.59
C PHE A 15 21.02 -3.24 3.76
N GLY A 16 20.29 -3.24 4.88
CA GLY A 16 20.61 -2.45 6.07
C GLY A 16 20.58 -0.94 5.84
N ILE A 17 19.74 -0.47 4.91
CA ILE A 17 19.65 0.96 4.57
C ILE A 17 18.65 1.65 5.53
N PRO A 18 19.05 2.73 6.21
CA PRO A 18 18.19 3.43 7.18
C PRO A 18 16.95 4.06 6.53
N VAL A 19 15.92 4.33 7.35
CA VAL A 19 14.66 4.95 6.89
C VAL A 19 14.97 6.33 6.32
N GLN A 20 14.38 6.64 5.16
CA GLN A 20 14.56 7.92 4.48
C GLN A 20 13.27 8.74 4.63
N SER A 21 13.24 9.65 5.60
CA SER A 21 12.09 10.54 5.85
C SER A 21 12.36 12.00 5.42
N GLY A 22 13.57 12.30 4.95
CA GLY A 22 13.98 13.64 4.52
C GLY A 22 13.51 14.03 3.11
N TRP A 23 13.68 15.32 2.77
CA TRP A 23 13.32 15.83 1.45
C TRP A 23 14.18 15.23 0.32
N PHE A 24 15.46 14.99 0.61
CA PHE A 24 16.43 14.39 -0.29
C PHE A 24 16.90 13.04 0.23
N PRO A 25 17.28 12.10 -0.66
CA PRO A 25 17.85 10.84 -0.24
C PRO A 25 19.17 11.08 0.49
N THR A 26 19.27 10.60 1.74
CA THR A 26 20.51 10.68 2.52
C THR A 26 21.47 9.53 2.22
N ASP A 27 20.99 8.47 1.55
CA ASP A 27 21.76 7.29 1.19
C ASP A 27 21.63 6.98 -0.31
N ILE A 28 22.76 6.89 -1.00
CA ILE A 28 22.82 6.60 -2.44
C ILE A 28 22.38 5.17 -2.77
N ARG A 29 22.50 4.24 -1.80
CA ARG A 29 22.05 2.85 -1.93
C ARG A 29 20.53 2.80 -2.04
N PHE A 30 19.82 3.70 -1.35
CA PHE A 30 18.37 3.83 -1.47
C PHE A 30 17.96 4.25 -2.88
N VAL A 31 18.65 5.24 -3.46
CA VAL A 31 18.41 5.69 -4.83
C VAL A 31 18.61 4.54 -5.82
N PHE A 32 19.66 3.75 -5.65
CA PHE A 32 19.92 2.59 -6.51
C PHE A 32 18.81 1.54 -6.41
N VAL A 33 18.34 1.22 -5.20
CA VAL A 33 17.21 0.31 -5.00
C VAL A 33 15.95 0.83 -5.70
N VAL A 34 15.61 2.11 -5.53
CA VAL A 34 14.45 2.72 -6.19
C VAL A 34 14.58 2.66 -7.72
N LEU A 35 15.77 2.95 -8.27
CA LEU A 35 16.02 2.87 -9.71
C LEU A 35 15.85 1.44 -10.24
N VAL A 36 16.36 0.43 -9.54
CA VAL A 36 16.22 -0.98 -9.94
C VAL A 36 14.76 -1.41 -9.88
N VAL A 37 14.05 -1.08 -8.79
CA VAL A 37 12.62 -1.39 -8.64
C VAL A 37 11.80 -0.71 -9.74
N GLY A 38 12.06 0.58 -9.99
CA GLY A 38 11.42 1.33 -11.07
C GLY A 38 11.68 0.70 -12.43
N ALA A 39 12.93 0.32 -12.73
CA ALA A 39 13.28 -0.33 -14.00
C ALA A 39 12.57 -1.66 -14.20
N VAL A 40 12.46 -2.49 -13.15
CA VAL A 40 11.71 -3.76 -13.20
C VAL A 40 10.23 -3.51 -13.48
N VAL A 41 9.61 -2.59 -12.73
CA VAL A 41 8.19 -2.23 -12.88
C VAL A 41 7.89 -1.71 -14.28
N VAL A 42 8.76 -0.85 -14.83
CA VAL A 42 8.60 -0.28 -16.17
C VAL A 42 8.77 -1.34 -17.25
N THR A 43 9.79 -2.20 -17.13
CA THR A 43 9.99 -3.32 -18.06
C THR A 43 8.78 -4.26 -18.08
N LEU A 44 8.24 -4.59 -16.91
CA LEU A 44 7.04 -5.41 -16.80
C LEU A 44 5.82 -4.73 -17.42
N ALA A 45 5.63 -3.42 -17.21
CA ALA A 45 4.56 -2.66 -17.83
C ALA A 45 4.64 -2.67 -19.37
N ILE A 46 5.87 -2.71 -19.94
CA ILE A 46 6.10 -2.82 -21.38
C ILE A 46 5.77 -4.22 -21.91
N TRP A 47 6.08 -5.29 -21.16
CA TRP A 47 5.82 -6.68 -21.57
C TRP A 47 4.35 -7.10 -21.59
N GLY A 48 3.46 -6.28 -21.05
CA GLY A 48 2.03 -6.36 -21.33
C GLY A 48 1.17 -6.88 -20.19
N PHE A 49 -0.02 -6.30 -20.09
CA PHE A 49 -0.95 -6.41 -18.97
C PHE A 49 -1.48 -7.82 -18.69
N LYS A 50 -1.61 -8.68 -19.71
CA LYS A 50 -2.28 -9.99 -19.56
C LYS A 50 -1.56 -10.94 -18.59
N LYS A 51 -0.23 -11.02 -18.67
CA LYS A 51 0.57 -11.89 -17.79
C LYS A 51 0.65 -11.34 -16.36
N LEU A 52 0.63 -10.02 -16.22
CA LEU A 52 0.63 -9.33 -14.94
C LEU A 52 -0.70 -9.44 -14.21
N ALA A 53 -1.83 -9.32 -14.91
CA ALA A 53 -3.14 -9.55 -14.34
C ALA A 53 -3.28 -10.98 -13.82
N GLN A 54 -2.82 -11.98 -14.59
CA GLN A 54 -2.80 -13.38 -14.18
C GLN A 54 -1.89 -13.60 -12.96
N PHE A 55 -0.74 -12.94 -12.89
CA PHE A 55 0.14 -13.00 -11.74
C PHE A 55 -0.52 -12.40 -10.48
N ALA A 56 -1.16 -11.23 -10.62
CA ALA A 56 -1.87 -10.58 -9.52
C ALA A 56 -3.03 -11.44 -8.98
N GLU A 57 -3.78 -12.12 -9.86
CA GLU A 57 -4.84 -13.06 -9.47
C GLU A 57 -4.30 -14.23 -8.64
N VAL A 58 -3.13 -14.77 -8.98
CA VAL A 58 -2.48 -15.86 -8.22
C VAL A 58 -1.91 -15.37 -6.89
N CYS A 59 -1.34 -14.16 -6.87
CA CYS A 59 -0.74 -13.58 -5.67
C CYS A 59 -1.78 -13.10 -4.65
N SER A 60 -2.98 -12.69 -5.08
CA SER A 60 -4.00 -12.08 -4.22
C SER A 60 -4.41 -12.97 -3.03
N PRO A 61 -4.78 -14.26 -3.21
CA PRO A 61 -5.10 -15.15 -2.08
C PRO A 61 -3.95 -15.29 -1.09
N TRP A 62 -2.71 -15.40 -1.59
CA TRP A 62 -1.53 -15.51 -0.74
C TRP A 62 -1.28 -14.21 0.04
N MET A 63 -1.45 -13.04 -0.59
CA MET A 63 -1.33 -11.76 0.11
C MET A 63 -2.35 -11.62 1.23
N PHE A 64 -3.61 -12.04 1.02
CA PHE A 64 -4.62 -12.05 2.08
C PHE A 64 -4.20 -12.91 3.28
N LEU A 65 -3.66 -14.11 3.01
CA LEU A 65 -3.16 -14.98 4.09
C LEU A 65 -1.99 -14.33 4.83
N MET A 66 -1.10 -13.62 4.14
CA MET A 66 -0.01 -12.88 4.80
C MET A 66 -0.56 -11.77 5.70
N PHE A 67 -1.52 -10.95 5.25
CA PHE A 67 -2.11 -9.92 6.11
C PHE A 67 -2.77 -10.50 7.36
N ILE A 68 -3.57 -11.56 7.22
CA ILE A 68 -4.21 -12.24 8.35
C ILE A 68 -3.15 -12.83 9.29
N ALA A 69 -2.16 -13.54 8.74
CA ALA A 69 -1.09 -14.14 9.53
C ALA A 69 -0.28 -13.07 10.28
N GLY A 70 0.01 -11.93 9.64
CA GLY A 70 0.74 -10.83 10.25
C GLY A 70 -0.04 -10.17 11.38
N ALA A 71 -1.34 -9.97 11.19
CA ALA A 71 -2.22 -9.45 12.25
C ALA A 71 -2.27 -10.41 13.45
N LEU A 72 -2.45 -11.72 13.20
CA LEU A 72 -2.47 -12.73 14.26
C LEU A 72 -1.11 -12.88 14.95
N ALA A 73 -0.01 -12.72 14.22
CA ALA A 73 1.35 -12.78 14.79
C ALA A 73 1.65 -11.58 15.70
N MET A 74 1.10 -10.41 15.41
CA MET A 74 1.30 -9.19 16.21
C MET A 74 0.30 -9.04 17.37
N LEU A 75 -0.81 -9.77 17.35
CA LEU A 75 -1.84 -9.69 18.39
C LEU A 75 -1.30 -10.00 19.82
N PRO A 76 -0.45 -11.03 20.04
CA PRO A 76 0.15 -11.29 21.36
C PRO A 76 1.02 -10.13 21.85
N THR A 77 1.75 -9.45 20.95
CA THR A 77 2.58 -8.29 21.28
C THR A 77 1.73 -7.15 21.82
N ILE A 78 0.57 -6.89 21.21
CA ILE A 78 -0.35 -5.82 21.64
C ILE A 78 -1.02 -6.18 22.97
N VAL A 79 -1.41 -7.44 23.16
CA VAL A 79 -2.00 -7.92 24.42
C VAL A 79 -1.00 -7.83 25.56
N ALA A 80 0.27 -8.17 25.33
CA ALA A 80 1.32 -8.06 26.34
C ALA A 80 1.59 -6.61 26.78
N ASP A 81 1.30 -5.62 25.93
CA ASP A 81 1.43 -4.19 26.22
C ASP A 81 0.23 -3.62 27.02
N MET A 82 -0.85 -4.40 27.20
CA MET A 82 -2.01 -4.04 28.02
C MET A 82 -2.17 -5.00 29.23
N PRO A 83 -1.52 -4.73 30.37
CA PRO A 83 -1.60 -5.61 31.55
C PRO A 83 -3.00 -5.77 32.15
N GLU A 84 -3.95 -4.89 31.78
CA GLU A 84 -5.37 -5.00 32.16
C GLU A 84 -6.12 -6.13 31.43
N ILE A 85 -5.69 -6.51 30.22
CA ILE A 85 -6.30 -7.57 29.41
C ILE A 85 -5.32 -8.75 29.40
N LYS A 86 -5.47 -9.68 30.35
CA LYS A 86 -4.59 -10.86 30.45
C LYS A 86 -4.71 -11.83 29.27
N SER A 87 -5.87 -11.87 28.62
CA SER A 87 -6.17 -12.77 27.51
C SER A 87 -7.46 -12.34 26.79
N LEU A 88 -7.51 -12.54 25.47
CA LEU A 88 -8.69 -12.28 24.65
C LEU A 88 -9.70 -13.44 24.79
N HIS A 89 -10.72 -13.29 25.63
CA HIS A 89 -11.77 -14.29 25.82
C HIS A 89 -13.08 -13.94 25.12
N SER A 90 -13.27 -12.66 24.76
CA SER A 90 -14.48 -12.16 24.12
C SER A 90 -14.17 -11.16 23.00
N PHE A 91 -15.11 -11.03 22.06
CA PHE A 91 -15.11 -9.95 21.06
C PHE A 91 -15.07 -8.56 21.71
N TYR A 92 -15.66 -8.42 22.91
CA TYR A 92 -15.60 -7.18 23.69
C TYR A 92 -14.17 -6.82 24.12
N ASP A 93 -13.37 -7.81 24.52
CA ASP A 93 -11.98 -7.59 24.92
C ASP A 93 -11.12 -7.17 23.72
N PHE A 94 -11.39 -7.77 22.55
CA PHE A 94 -10.75 -7.36 21.31
C PHE A 94 -11.10 -5.91 20.96
N TRP A 95 -12.37 -5.52 21.07
CA TRP A 95 -12.79 -4.15 20.77
C TRP A 95 -12.14 -3.13 21.70
N ARG A 96 -12.06 -3.43 23.01
CA ARG A 96 -11.34 -2.58 23.97
C ARG A 96 -9.85 -2.46 23.68
N LEU A 97 -9.19 -3.57 23.32
CA LEU A 97 -7.79 -3.57 22.89
C LEU A 97 -7.60 -2.70 21.65
N ALA A 98 -8.53 -2.82 20.70
CA ALA A 98 -8.47 -2.10 19.45
C ALA A 98 -8.65 -0.59 19.61
N ASP A 99 -9.63 -0.15 20.40
CA ASP A 99 -9.84 1.26 20.73
C ASP A 99 -8.65 1.87 21.49
N ALA A 100 -7.92 1.06 22.27
CA ALA A 100 -6.81 1.55 23.08
C ALA A 100 -5.46 1.58 22.34
N LYS A 101 -5.19 0.61 21.46
CA LYS A 101 -3.85 0.39 20.88
C LYS A 101 -3.81 0.36 19.36
N ILE A 102 -4.89 -0.02 18.70
CA ILE A 102 -4.90 -0.18 17.23
C ILE A 102 -5.40 1.11 16.57
N TRP A 103 -6.53 1.63 17.03
CA TRP A 103 -7.12 2.88 16.59
C TRP A 103 -7.32 3.80 17.79
N PRO A 104 -6.24 4.20 18.49
CA PRO A 104 -6.36 5.14 19.59
C PRO A 104 -7.07 6.39 19.07
N GLY A 105 -8.09 6.83 19.83
CA GLY A 105 -8.78 8.09 19.60
C GLY A 105 -7.82 9.29 19.56
N PRO A 106 -8.33 10.51 19.34
CA PRO A 106 -7.52 11.64 18.88
C PRO A 106 -6.22 11.81 19.68
N GLN A 107 -5.12 11.92 18.95
CA GLN A 107 -3.79 12.02 19.54
C GLN A 107 -3.64 13.35 20.31
N PRO A 108 -2.70 13.46 21.27
CA PRO A 108 -2.48 14.70 22.00
C PRO A 108 -2.18 15.87 21.03
N GLY A 109 -3.10 16.84 20.96
CA GLY A 109 -3.02 17.99 20.05
C GLY A 109 -4.01 17.98 18.88
N GLN A 110 -4.76 16.89 18.69
CA GLN A 110 -5.86 16.83 17.72
C GLN A 110 -7.12 17.48 18.33
N THR A 111 -7.47 18.66 17.84
CA THR A 111 -8.64 19.43 18.32
C THR A 111 -9.97 18.92 17.76
N GLU A 112 -9.96 18.15 16.68
CA GLU A 112 -11.18 17.59 16.06
C GLU A 112 -11.20 16.06 16.13
N VAL A 113 -12.34 15.54 16.59
CA VAL A 113 -12.61 14.10 16.62
C VAL A 113 -12.96 13.67 15.20
N LEU A 114 -12.20 12.71 14.64
CA LEU A 114 -12.53 12.10 13.35
C LEU A 114 -13.85 11.34 13.46
N GLY A 115 -14.93 11.95 12.96
CA GLY A 115 -16.26 11.32 12.89
C GLY A 115 -16.36 10.25 11.79
N PHE A 116 -17.39 9.42 11.86
CA PHE A 116 -17.65 8.38 10.86
C PHE A 116 -17.66 8.90 9.41
N LEU A 117 -18.28 10.06 9.17
CA LEU A 117 -18.34 10.66 7.83
C LEU A 117 -16.95 11.09 7.34
N HIS A 118 -16.06 11.57 8.21
CA HIS A 118 -14.69 11.90 7.82
C HIS A 118 -13.94 10.64 7.38
N ILE A 119 -14.05 9.55 8.15
CA ILE A 119 -13.41 8.27 7.82
C ILE A 119 -13.98 7.69 6.52
N ALA A 120 -15.29 7.76 6.34
CA ALA A 120 -15.97 7.26 5.13
C ALA A 120 -15.58 8.08 3.88
N SER A 121 -15.54 9.41 3.98
CA SER A 121 -15.08 10.29 2.90
C SER A 121 -13.62 10.03 2.55
N PHE A 122 -12.75 9.94 3.56
CA PHE A 122 -11.34 9.63 3.36
C PHE A 122 -11.16 8.28 2.65
N ALA A 123 -11.85 7.23 3.10
CA ALA A 123 -11.78 5.91 2.46
C ALA A 123 -12.27 5.91 1.01
N TRP A 124 -13.32 6.68 0.71
CA TRP A 124 -13.80 6.82 -0.66
C TRP A 124 -12.81 7.60 -1.54
N ILE A 125 -12.26 8.70 -1.03
CA ILE A 125 -11.35 9.58 -1.76
C ILE A 125 -9.98 8.92 -1.99
N CYS A 126 -9.50 8.09 -1.06
CA CYS A 126 -8.31 7.26 -1.27
C CYS A 126 -8.41 6.39 -2.54
N ASN A 127 -9.63 6.00 -2.91
CA ASN A 127 -9.91 5.23 -4.12
C ASN A 127 -10.43 6.07 -5.29
N LEU A 128 -10.44 7.40 -5.18
CA LEU A 128 -11.05 8.28 -6.18
C LEU A 128 -10.49 8.03 -7.58
N ALA A 129 -9.17 7.86 -7.69
CA ALA A 129 -8.51 7.57 -8.97
C ALA A 129 -9.04 6.28 -9.63
N MET A 130 -9.42 5.28 -8.83
CA MET A 130 -9.98 4.02 -9.33
C MET A 130 -11.48 4.13 -9.62
N HIS A 131 -12.23 4.88 -8.80
CA HIS A 131 -13.66 5.15 -8.98
C HIS A 131 -13.93 6.01 -10.21
N LEU A 132 -13.32 7.20 -10.29
CA LEU A 132 -13.49 8.13 -11.43
C LEU A 132 -12.76 7.65 -12.69
N GLY A 133 -11.61 6.99 -12.52
CA GLY A 133 -10.87 6.39 -13.63
C GLY A 133 -11.54 5.16 -14.23
N LEU A 134 -12.69 4.73 -13.66
CA LEU A 134 -13.46 3.56 -14.12
C LEU A 134 -12.54 2.35 -14.36
N SER A 135 -11.64 2.12 -13.39
CA SER A 135 -10.56 1.14 -13.44
C SER A 135 -11.02 -0.22 -13.98
N ASP A 136 -12.17 -0.67 -13.49
CA ASP A 136 -12.68 -2.01 -13.74
C ASP A 136 -13.34 -2.13 -15.11
N MET A 137 -13.70 -1.01 -15.75
CA MET A 137 -14.26 -1.02 -17.10
C MET A 137 -13.25 -1.50 -18.14
N ALA A 138 -11.94 -1.37 -17.90
CA ALA A 138 -10.93 -1.96 -18.78
C ALA A 138 -11.00 -3.50 -18.79
N LEU A 139 -11.38 -4.12 -17.67
CA LEU A 139 -11.55 -5.57 -17.54
C LEU A 139 -12.97 -6.00 -17.93
N LEU A 140 -13.98 -5.23 -17.52
CA LEU A 140 -15.41 -5.53 -17.71
C LEU A 140 -15.97 -4.99 -19.04
N ARG A 141 -15.15 -4.42 -19.93
CA ARG A 141 -15.57 -3.83 -21.22
C ARG A 141 -16.44 -4.77 -22.07
N TYR A 142 -16.16 -6.07 -21.99
CA TYR A 142 -16.84 -7.12 -22.74
C TYR A 142 -17.70 -8.03 -21.85
N ALA A 143 -18.04 -7.58 -20.64
CA ALA A 143 -18.88 -8.35 -19.72
C ALA A 143 -20.27 -8.57 -20.34
N LYS A 144 -20.71 -9.83 -20.39
CA LYS A 144 -21.99 -10.22 -20.99
C LYS A 144 -23.21 -9.84 -20.14
N ARG A 145 -23.00 -9.54 -18.85
CA ARG A 145 -24.05 -9.23 -17.86
C ARG A 145 -23.57 -8.17 -16.87
N ALA A 146 -24.48 -7.27 -16.46
CA ALA A 146 -24.21 -6.26 -15.45
C ALA A 146 -23.82 -6.86 -14.08
N SER A 147 -24.27 -8.08 -13.78
CA SER A 147 -23.92 -8.79 -12.54
C SER A 147 -22.43 -9.09 -12.38
N TYR A 148 -21.63 -8.98 -13.44
CA TYR A 148 -20.17 -9.17 -13.33
C TYR A 148 -19.49 -8.01 -12.56
N GLY A 149 -20.16 -6.88 -12.40
CA GLY A 149 -19.70 -5.79 -11.53
C GLY A 149 -19.56 -6.20 -10.05
N PHE A 150 -20.34 -7.18 -9.59
CA PHE A 150 -20.24 -7.68 -8.21
C PHE A 150 -18.88 -8.35 -7.92
N TYR A 151 -18.18 -8.87 -8.94
CA TYR A 151 -16.84 -9.41 -8.75
C TYR A 151 -15.83 -8.32 -8.37
N SER A 152 -15.97 -7.10 -8.93
CA SER A 152 -15.13 -5.97 -8.53
C SER A 152 -15.39 -5.59 -7.07
N ALA A 153 -16.67 -5.51 -6.68
CA ALA A 153 -17.05 -5.20 -5.31
C ALA A 153 -16.44 -6.20 -4.32
N PHE A 154 -16.52 -7.51 -4.59
CA PHE A 154 -15.98 -8.53 -3.70
C PHE A 154 -14.47 -8.40 -3.48
N GLY A 155 -13.71 -8.19 -4.57
CA GLY A 155 -12.26 -7.98 -4.49
C GLY A 155 -11.90 -6.69 -3.75
N MET A 156 -12.63 -5.61 -4.02
CA MET A 156 -12.41 -4.31 -3.39
C MET A 156 -12.73 -4.34 -1.90
N TYR A 157 -13.89 -4.83 -1.48
CA TYR A 157 -14.29 -4.86 -0.07
C TYR A 157 -13.33 -5.72 0.78
N LEU A 158 -12.93 -6.89 0.28
CA LEU A 158 -11.93 -7.69 0.97
C LEU A 158 -10.58 -6.98 1.00
N GLY A 159 -10.10 -6.46 -0.13
CA GLY A 159 -8.83 -5.75 -0.21
C GLY A 159 -8.77 -4.50 0.65
N HIS A 160 -9.87 -3.77 0.80
CA HIS A 160 -9.95 -2.57 1.62
C HIS A 160 -10.09 -2.90 3.09
N TYR A 161 -11.22 -3.45 3.50
CA TYR A 161 -11.56 -3.55 4.91
C TYR A 161 -10.69 -4.57 5.64
N LEU A 162 -10.48 -5.75 5.04
CA LEU A 162 -9.67 -6.78 5.68
C LEU A 162 -8.20 -6.35 5.76
N ALA A 163 -7.64 -5.83 4.66
CA ALA A 163 -6.24 -5.42 4.66
C ALA A 163 -6.00 -4.22 5.57
N TRP A 164 -6.93 -3.26 5.64
CA TRP A 164 -6.81 -2.11 6.55
C TRP A 164 -6.88 -2.51 8.01
N ILE A 165 -7.80 -3.41 8.37
CA ILE A 165 -7.87 -3.92 9.74
C ILE A 165 -6.58 -4.67 10.09
N CYS A 166 -6.12 -5.56 9.21
CA CYS A 166 -4.89 -6.31 9.43
C CYS A 166 -3.66 -5.41 9.49
N ALA A 167 -3.54 -4.42 8.59
CA ALA A 167 -2.45 -3.46 8.57
C ALA A 167 -2.45 -2.56 9.81
N GLY A 168 -3.63 -2.18 10.33
CA GLY A 168 -3.75 -1.47 11.60
C GLY A 168 -3.20 -2.30 12.78
N ILE A 169 -3.59 -3.57 12.88
CA ILE A 169 -3.07 -4.49 13.90
C ILE A 169 -1.56 -4.66 13.76
N MET A 170 -1.08 -4.93 12.55
CA MET A 170 0.36 -5.08 12.27
C MET A 170 1.14 -3.81 12.62
N GLY A 171 0.62 -2.64 12.24
CA GLY A 171 1.23 -1.34 12.50
C GLY A 171 1.32 -1.04 14.00
N ALA A 172 0.24 -1.29 14.75
CA ALA A 172 0.22 -1.12 16.20
C ALA A 172 1.24 -2.03 16.90
N GLY A 173 1.27 -3.31 16.54
CA GLY A 173 2.25 -4.26 17.09
C GLY A 173 3.70 -3.89 16.72
N ALA A 174 3.93 -3.46 15.48
CA ALA A 174 5.25 -3.00 15.03
C ALA A 174 5.70 -1.73 15.76
N ALA A 175 4.79 -0.77 16.00
CA ALA A 175 5.07 0.45 16.75
C ALA A 175 5.49 0.16 18.20
N ILE A 176 4.82 -0.79 18.86
CA ILE A 176 5.18 -1.25 20.20
C ILE A 176 6.57 -1.92 20.19
N LEU A 177 6.81 -2.84 19.25
CA LEU A 177 8.05 -3.62 19.22
C LEU A 177 9.27 -2.78 18.84
N LEU A 178 9.11 -1.84 17.90
CA LEU A 178 10.16 -0.94 17.42
C LEU A 178 10.26 0.35 18.24
N LYS A 179 9.36 0.57 19.22
CA LYS A 179 9.27 1.80 20.03
C LYS A 179 9.32 3.08 19.20
N THR A 180 8.70 3.04 18.03
CA THR A 180 8.72 4.10 17.02
C THR A 180 7.27 4.50 16.72
N PRO A 181 6.95 5.80 16.60
CA PRO A 181 5.59 6.22 16.28
C PRO A 181 5.15 5.69 14.91
N LEU A 182 3.86 5.36 14.77
CA LEU A 182 3.26 4.87 13.52
C LEU A 182 3.53 5.77 12.31
N THR A 183 3.64 7.09 12.53
CA THR A 183 3.91 8.08 11.48
C THR A 183 5.32 8.01 10.90
N GLU A 184 6.26 7.40 11.61
CA GLU A 184 7.65 7.23 11.16
C GLU A 184 7.94 5.81 10.64
N LEU A 185 6.98 4.91 10.76
CA LEU A 185 7.10 3.54 10.28
C LEU A 185 6.69 3.43 8.81
N ASP A 186 7.60 2.95 7.97
CA ASP A 186 7.27 2.56 6.61
C ASP A 186 6.64 1.17 6.55
N SER A 187 5.84 0.94 5.52
CA SER A 187 5.12 -0.32 5.28
C SER A 187 6.02 -1.55 5.21
N GLY A 188 7.22 -1.42 4.62
CA GLY A 188 8.25 -2.45 4.63
C GLY A 188 8.69 -2.86 6.05
N SER A 189 8.98 -1.89 6.92
CA SER A 189 9.35 -2.17 8.32
C SER A 189 8.22 -2.82 9.09
N VAL A 190 6.97 -2.35 8.92
CA VAL A 190 5.80 -2.94 9.56
C VAL A 190 5.63 -4.41 9.16
N ALA A 191 5.64 -4.70 7.86
CA ALA A 191 5.45 -6.07 7.38
C ALA A 191 6.60 -6.99 7.77
N THR A 192 7.84 -6.50 7.73
CA THR A 192 9.01 -7.29 8.11
C THR A 192 9.06 -7.55 9.62
N THR A 193 8.59 -6.61 10.42
CA THR A 193 8.47 -6.80 11.88
C THR A 193 7.39 -7.83 12.20
N ALA A 194 6.28 -7.81 11.44
CA ALA A 194 5.17 -8.73 11.66
C ALA A 194 5.46 -10.18 11.21
N LEU A 195 6.14 -10.35 10.08
CA LEU A 195 6.27 -11.66 9.40
C LEU A 195 7.71 -12.01 8.96
N GLY A 196 8.68 -11.13 9.18
CA GLY A 196 10.04 -11.30 8.68
C GLY A 196 10.12 -11.17 7.16
N ILE A 197 10.94 -12.00 6.53
CA ILE A 197 11.23 -11.94 5.10
C ILE A 197 9.97 -12.14 4.24
N SER A 198 9.03 -12.98 4.67
CA SER A 198 7.76 -13.19 3.95
C SER A 198 6.92 -11.91 3.90
N GLY A 199 6.93 -11.10 4.96
CA GLY A 199 6.30 -9.79 4.99
C GLY A 199 6.94 -8.79 4.03
N ALA A 200 8.28 -8.75 3.97
CA ALA A 200 9.00 -7.94 3.00
C ALA A 200 8.62 -8.33 1.55
N ILE A 201 8.60 -9.63 1.25
CA ILE A 201 8.17 -10.15 -0.06
C ILE A 201 6.72 -9.77 -0.35
N ALA A 202 5.83 -9.86 0.64
CA ALA A 202 4.42 -9.48 0.47
C ALA A 202 4.26 -8.01 0.09
N VAL A 203 5.01 -7.09 0.71
CA VAL A 203 5.00 -5.67 0.37
C VAL A 203 5.53 -5.42 -1.04
N VAL A 204 6.58 -6.14 -1.46
CA VAL A 204 7.10 -6.03 -2.83
C VAL A 204 6.07 -6.49 -3.85
N ILE A 205 5.47 -7.67 -3.65
CA ILE A 205 4.44 -8.21 -4.54
C ILE A 205 3.23 -7.28 -4.59
N ALA A 206 2.75 -6.79 -3.44
CA ALA A 206 1.64 -5.84 -3.37
C ALA A 206 1.93 -4.58 -4.19
N GLY A 207 3.09 -3.96 -3.99
CA GLY A 207 3.50 -2.77 -4.74
C GLY A 207 3.57 -3.03 -6.25
N TRP A 208 4.03 -4.20 -6.69
CA TRP A 208 4.04 -4.57 -8.10
C TRP A 208 2.64 -4.79 -8.68
N THR A 209 1.76 -5.50 -7.97
CA THR A 209 0.40 -5.78 -8.45
C THR A 209 -0.42 -4.51 -8.65
N THR A 210 -0.18 -3.47 -7.84
CA THR A 210 -0.90 -2.19 -7.94
C THR A 210 -0.23 -1.17 -8.87
N SER A 211 1.11 -1.12 -8.90
CA SER A 211 1.86 -0.20 -9.78
C SER A 211 1.62 -0.48 -11.25
N ASN A 212 1.61 -1.75 -11.63
CA ASN A 212 1.68 -2.17 -13.02
C ASN A 212 0.44 -1.76 -13.84
N PRO A 213 -0.81 -2.04 -13.40
CA PRO A 213 -2.01 -1.51 -14.05
C PRO A 213 -2.03 0.02 -14.13
N THR A 214 -1.52 0.70 -13.11
CA THR A 214 -1.55 2.16 -13.00
C THR A 214 -0.62 2.81 -14.02
N ILE A 215 0.63 2.33 -14.12
CA ILE A 215 1.61 2.81 -15.12
C ILE A 215 1.13 2.47 -16.54
N TYR A 216 0.54 1.29 -16.73
CA TYR A 216 -0.04 0.91 -18.02
C TYR A 216 -1.13 1.90 -18.47
N ARG A 217 -2.05 2.26 -17.58
CA ARG A 217 -3.11 3.24 -17.88
C ARG A 217 -2.56 4.64 -18.13
N ALA A 218 -1.57 5.07 -17.35
CA ALA A 218 -0.89 6.35 -17.57
C ALA A 218 -0.23 6.39 -18.96
N GLY A 219 0.45 5.31 -19.36
CA GLY A 219 1.05 5.18 -20.69
C GLY A 219 0.02 5.22 -21.82
N LEU A 220 -1.16 4.64 -21.63
CA LEU A 220 -2.25 4.70 -22.61
C LEU A 220 -2.87 6.11 -22.71
N ALA A 221 -3.04 6.80 -21.57
CA ALA A 221 -3.56 8.17 -21.55
C ALA A 221 -2.61 9.13 -22.29
N LEU A 222 -1.30 9.01 -22.05
CA LEU A 222 -0.28 9.82 -22.73
C LEU A 222 -0.21 9.55 -24.23
N GLN A 223 -0.48 8.32 -24.68
CA GLN A 223 -0.56 8.01 -26.11
C GLN A 223 -1.67 8.78 -26.83
N ILE A 224 -2.75 9.16 -26.15
CA ILE A 224 -3.82 9.97 -26.75
C ILE A 224 -3.30 11.38 -27.04
N THR A 225 -2.43 11.92 -26.19
CA THR A 225 -1.84 13.26 -26.34
C THR A 225 -0.63 13.31 -27.29
N THR A 226 0.05 12.20 -27.52
CA THR A 226 1.19 12.10 -28.45
C THR A 226 0.89 11.08 -29.57
N PRO A 227 0.13 11.48 -30.60
CA PRO A 227 -0.10 10.64 -31.78
C PRO A 227 1.26 10.30 -32.42
N ASN A 228 1.46 9.03 -32.82
CA ASN A 228 2.67 8.47 -33.47
C ASN A 228 3.83 7.99 -32.57
N TRP A 229 3.72 8.07 -31.24
CA TRP A 229 4.78 7.51 -30.39
C TRP A 229 4.57 6.02 -30.12
N PRO A 230 5.62 5.18 -30.21
CA PRO A 230 5.48 3.77 -29.90
C PRO A 230 5.19 3.58 -28.41
N ARG A 231 4.26 2.68 -28.08
CA ARG A 231 3.74 2.50 -26.72
C ARG A 231 4.84 2.29 -25.67
N TRP A 232 5.86 1.52 -26.03
CA TRP A 232 6.98 1.23 -25.14
C TRP A 232 7.74 2.50 -24.73
N LEU A 233 7.87 3.49 -25.63
CA LEU A 233 8.60 4.73 -25.37
C LEU A 233 7.82 5.65 -24.43
N VAL A 234 6.49 5.74 -24.62
CA VAL A 234 5.62 6.54 -23.74
C VAL A 234 5.59 5.94 -22.33
N THR A 235 5.45 4.61 -22.22
CA THR A 235 5.50 3.91 -20.94
C THR A 235 6.87 4.03 -20.27
N LEU A 236 7.96 3.96 -21.05
CA LEU A 236 9.31 4.15 -20.55
C LEU A 236 9.52 5.56 -19.99
N LEU A 237 9.07 6.60 -20.69
CA LEU A 237 9.18 7.99 -20.22
C LEU A 237 8.34 8.24 -18.98
N ALA A 238 7.07 7.82 -18.96
CA ALA A 238 6.23 7.91 -17.77
C ALA A 238 6.86 7.16 -16.59
N GLY A 239 7.41 5.98 -16.86
CA GLY A 239 8.18 5.18 -15.91
C GLY A 239 9.43 5.87 -15.37
N ALA A 240 10.23 6.46 -16.25
CA ALA A 240 11.46 7.15 -15.90
C ALA A 240 11.16 8.40 -15.04
N VAL A 241 10.21 9.23 -15.47
CA VAL A 241 9.76 10.41 -14.70
C VAL A 241 9.25 9.98 -13.33
N THR A 242 8.39 8.96 -13.26
CA THR A 242 7.86 8.48 -11.97
C THR A 242 8.94 7.86 -11.08
N THR A 243 9.98 7.24 -11.64
CA THR A 243 11.12 6.68 -10.90
C THR A 243 12.04 7.78 -10.37
N ILE A 244 12.32 8.81 -11.17
CA ILE A 244 13.10 9.99 -10.74
C ILE A 244 12.38 10.70 -9.59
N ILE A 245 11.07 10.90 -9.72
CA ILE A 245 10.24 11.47 -8.65
C ILE A 245 10.29 10.56 -7.41
N ALA A 246 10.18 9.23 -7.57
CA ALA A 246 10.25 8.27 -6.48
C ALA A 246 11.62 8.22 -5.77
N CYS A 247 12.70 8.71 -6.39
CA CYS A 247 14.01 8.79 -5.72
C CYS A 247 14.04 9.85 -4.60
N SER A 248 13.08 10.79 -4.61
CA SER A 248 12.94 11.80 -3.57
C SER A 248 12.02 11.28 -2.45
N PRO A 249 12.52 11.04 -1.22
CA PRO A 249 11.72 10.46 -0.15
C PRO A 249 10.55 11.35 0.30
N PHE A 250 10.61 12.66 0.01
CA PHE A 250 9.50 13.62 0.15
C PHE A 250 8.18 13.11 -0.43
N VAL A 251 8.25 12.36 -1.53
CA VAL A 251 7.05 11.85 -2.23
C VAL A 251 6.30 10.85 -1.37
N PHE A 252 6.94 10.12 -0.45
CA PHE A 252 6.21 9.24 0.46
C PHE A 252 5.55 10.05 1.59
N THR A 253 6.32 10.91 2.25
CA THR A 253 5.84 11.65 3.44
C THR A 253 4.75 12.67 3.10
N LYS A 254 4.84 13.33 1.94
CA LYS A 254 3.97 14.48 1.63
C LYS A 254 2.88 14.17 0.63
N LEU A 255 3.01 13.09 -0.14
CA LEU A 255 1.88 12.56 -0.89
C LEU A 255 0.85 11.94 0.05
N LEU A 256 1.28 11.30 1.16
CA LEU A 256 0.35 10.86 2.22
C LEU A 256 -0.38 12.05 2.84
N ASP A 257 0.33 13.13 3.19
CA ASP A 257 -0.29 14.38 3.66
C ASP A 257 -1.24 14.98 2.60
N PHE A 258 -0.86 14.92 1.32
CA PHE A 258 -1.69 15.43 0.22
C PHE A 258 -2.95 14.58 0.00
N VAL A 259 -2.84 13.24 0.08
CA VAL A 259 -3.98 12.32 0.02
C VAL A 259 -4.89 12.54 1.23
N ALA A 260 -4.32 12.81 2.42
CA ALA A 260 -5.06 13.15 3.63
C ALA A 260 -5.69 14.56 3.60
N LEU A 261 -5.13 15.50 2.84
CA LEU A 261 -5.72 16.83 2.59
C LEU A 261 -6.79 16.81 1.49
N TYR A 262 -6.67 15.88 0.56
CA TYR A 262 -7.60 15.69 -0.54
C TYR A 262 -8.83 14.87 -0.11
N GLY A 263 -8.68 13.95 0.87
CA GLY A 263 -9.70 13.10 1.48
C GLY A 263 -10.40 13.70 2.69
#